data_AF-A0A0M9BN27-F1
#
_entry.id   AF-A0A0M9BN27-F1
#
_cell.length_a   1.000
_cell.length_b   1.000
_cell.length_c   1.000
_cell.angle_alpha   90.00
_cell.angle_beta   90.00
_cell.angle_gamma   90.00
#
_symmetry.space_group_name_H-M   'P 1'
#
loop_
_entity.id
_entity.type
_entity.pdbx_description
1 polymer ?
#
loop_
_entity_poly.entity_id
_entity_poly.type
_entity_poly.pdbx_seq_one_letter_code
_entity_poly.pdbx_strand_id
1 'polypeptide(L)' 'QTGVGFNAATGEWVNMIEAGIVDPAKVTRYALQNAASVAAMFLTTEAVIADKPEPAGAAGMPDMGGMGGMG' A
#
# COMPACT_ATOMS: atom_id res chain seq x y z
N GLN A 1 32.05 -13.18 3.03
CA GLN A 1 32.44 -12.39 1.85
C GLN A 1 31.39 -11.33 1.62
N THR A 2 31.79 -10.08 1.42
CA THR A 2 30.87 -9.00 1.04
C THR A 2 30.42 -9.21 -0.41
N GLY A 3 29.13 -9.03 -0.70
CA GLY A 3 28.59 -9.14 -2.06
C GLY A 3 28.15 -10.55 -2.49
N VAL A 4 28.22 -11.56 -1.61
CA VAL A 4 27.60 -12.87 -1.87
C VAL A 4 26.13 -12.83 -1.49
N GLY A 5 25.26 -13.32 -2.36
CA GLY A 5 23.82 -13.37 -2.16
C GLY A 5 23.16 -14.51 -2.93
N PHE A 6 21.88 -14.71 -2.68
CA PHE A 6 21.09 -15.76 -3.30
C PHE A 6 20.43 -15.25 -4.59
N ASN A 7 20.75 -15.86 -5.73
CA ASN A 7 20.06 -15.60 -6.98
C ASN A 7 18.73 -16.35 -6.99
N ALA A 8 17.63 -15.62 -6.78
CA ALA A 8 16.29 -16.20 -6.73
C ALA A 8 15.82 -16.82 -8.06
N ALA A 9 16.39 -16.44 -9.21
CA ALA A 9 16.02 -16.99 -10.51
C ALA A 9 16.63 -18.38 -10.77
N THR A 10 17.83 -18.65 -10.24
CA THR A 10 18.56 -19.92 -10.44
C THR A 10 18.60 -20.80 -9.20
N GLY A 11 18.37 -20.23 -8.02
CA GLY A 11 18.45 -20.94 -6.75
C GLY A 11 19.88 -21.12 -6.22
N GLU A 12 20.85 -20.38 -6.74
CA GLU A 12 22.26 -20.53 -6.43
C GLU A 12 22.83 -19.35 -5.64
N TRP A 13 23.86 -19.61 -4.83
CA TRP A 13 24.63 -18.56 -4.16
C TRP A 13 25.73 -18.06 -5.08
N VAL A 14 25.74 -16.76 -5.34
CA VAL A 14 26.64 -16.13 -6.31
C VAL A 14 27.26 -14.86 -5.74
N ASN A 15 28.35 -14.40 -6.37
CA ASN A 15 28.77 -13.01 -6.24
C ASN A 15 27.77 -12.12 -7.00
N MET A 16 27.00 -11.32 -6.27
CA MET A 16 25.89 -10.54 -6.81
C MET A 16 26.37 -9.43 -7.76
N ILE A 17 27.56 -8.87 -7.52
CA ILE A 17 28.12 -7.82 -8.37
C ILE A 17 28.56 -8.41 -9.71
N GLU A 18 29.28 -9.54 -9.68
CA GLU A 18 29.73 -10.24 -10.90
C GLU A 18 28.55 -10.79 -11.70
N ALA A 19 27.49 -11.26 -11.03
CA ALA A 19 26.26 -11.71 -11.66
C ALA A 19 25.37 -10.55 -12.18
N GLY A 20 25.76 -9.29 -11.96
CA GLY A 20 25.00 -8.10 -12.40
C GLY A 20 23.72 -7.85 -11.60
N ILE A 21 23.54 -8.49 -10.44
CA ILE A 21 22.39 -8.32 -9.55
C ILE A 21 22.72 -7.20 -8.56
N VAL A 22 22.54 -5.95 -9.02
CA VAL A 22 22.93 -4.76 -8.27
C VAL A 22 21.77 -3.76 -8.18
N ASP A 23 21.59 -3.20 -6.99
CA ASP A 23 20.65 -2.10 -6.75
C ASP A 23 21.42 -0.80 -6.46
N PRO A 24 20.98 0.36 -6.98
CA PRO A 24 21.58 1.63 -6.61
C PRO A 24 21.46 1.87 -5.11
N ALA A 25 22.55 2.29 -4.46
CA ALA A 25 22.57 2.52 -3.01
C ALA A 25 21.45 3.48 -2.53
N LYS A 26 21.07 4.44 -3.37
CA LYS A 26 19.95 5.35 -3.11
C LYS A 26 18.63 4.59 -2.93
N VAL A 27 18.35 3.58 -3.74
CA VAL A 27 17.10 2.81 -3.71
C VAL A 27 16.97 2.06 -2.38
N THR A 28 17.98 1.25 -2.02
CA THR A 28 17.95 0.47 -0.77
C THR A 28 17.89 1.36 0.47
N ARG A 29 18.65 2.48 0.47
CA ARG A 29 18.62 3.44 1.58
C ARG A 29 17.25 4.04 1.78
N TYR A 30 16.63 4.59 0.73
CA TYR A 30 15.32 5.22 0.85
C TYR A 30 14.22 4.20 1.15
N ALA A 31 14.29 2.99 0.61
CA ALA A 31 13.35 1.92 0.93
C ALA A 31 13.32 1.66 2.45
N LEU A 32 14.49 1.47 3.08
CA LEU A 32 14.59 1.25 4.52
C LEU A 32 14.14 2.49 5.32
N GLN A 33 14.60 3.68 4.96
CA GLN A 33 14.29 4.91 5.69
C GLN A 33 12.79 5.24 5.65
N ASN A 34 12.15 5.08 4.50
CA ASN A 34 10.71 5.33 4.35
C ASN A 34 9.89 4.27 5.11
N ALA A 35 10.29 3.00 5.05
CA ALA A 35 9.64 1.94 5.82
C ALA A 35 9.74 2.20 7.33
N ALA A 36 10.92 2.56 7.82
CA ALA A 36 11.13 2.92 9.22
C ALA A 36 10.32 4.15 9.64
N SER A 37 10.21 5.16 8.76
CA SER A 37 9.40 6.36 9.02
C SER A 37 7.92 6.04 9.19
N VAL A 38 7.35 5.23 8.29
CA VAL A 38 5.94 4.80 8.39
C VAL A 38 5.73 3.92 9.62
N ALA A 39 6.62 2.95 9.86
CA ALA A 39 6.53 2.08 11.04
C ALA A 39 6.58 2.89 12.35
N ALA A 40 7.46 3.88 12.46
CA ALA A 40 7.55 4.75 13.62
C ALA A 40 6.24 5.53 13.84
N MET A 41 5.69 6.14 12.78
CA MET A 41 4.41 6.86 12.85
C MET A 41 3.28 5.95 13.34
N PHE A 42 3.16 4.74 12.77
CA PHE A 42 2.14 3.77 13.17
C PHE A 42 2.30 3.32 14.62
N LEU A 43 3.51 3.02 15.08
CA LEU A 43 3.76 2.58 16.46
C LEU A 43 3.42 3.65 17.51
N THR A 44 3.50 4.93 17.15
CA THR A 44 3.15 6.04 18.05
C THR A 44 1.72 6.55 17.88
N THR A 45 0.95 5.95 16.97
CA THR A 45 -0.45 6.33 16.73
C THR A 45 -1.36 5.49 17.61
N GLU A 46 -1.91 6.08 18.67
CA GLU A 46 -2.76 5.38 19.63
C GLU A 46 -4.19 5.11 19.11
N ALA A 47 -4.68 5.90 18.14
CA ALA A 47 -6.01 5.75 17.57
C ALA A 47 -6.07 6.20 16.10
N VAL A 48 -6.90 5.52 15.32
CA VAL A 48 -7.26 5.90 13.94
C VAL A 48 -8.77 6.04 13.88
N ILE A 49 -9.25 7.22 13.49
CA ILE A 49 -10.68 7.50 13.31
C ILE A 49 -10.98 7.45 11.81
N ALA A 50 -12.03 6.74 11.43
CA ALA A 50 -12.50 6.65 10.05
C ALA A 50 -14.00 6.93 9.99
N ASP A 51 -14.45 7.57 8.92
CA ASP A 51 -15.87 7.80 8.66
C ASP A 51 -16.56 6.47 8.36
N LYS A 52 -17.82 6.35 8.81
CA LYS A 52 -18.64 5.18 8.49
C LYS A 52 -18.94 5.18 6.99
N PRO A 53 -18.79 4.03 6.29
CA PRO A 53 -19.21 3.91 4.90
C PRO A 53 -20.68 4.32 4.76
N GLU A 54 -20.98 5.20 3.81
CA GLU A 54 -22.35 5.52 3.48
C GLU A 54 -23.06 4.26 2.94
N PRO A 55 -24.33 4.01 3.34
CA PRO A 55 -25.09 2.93 2.74
C PRO A 55 -25.17 3.14 1.22
N ALA A 56 -24.87 2.10 0.45
CA ALA A 56 -25.01 2.14 -1.00
C ALA A 56 -26.49 2.36 -1.34
N GLY A 57 -26.83 3.57 -1.80
CA GLY A 57 -28.16 3.92 -2.27
C GLY A 57 -28.82 5.10 -1.54
N ALA A 58 -28.25 6.30 -1.69
CA ALA A 58 -29.04 7.54 -1.75
C ALA A 58 -28.75 8.37 -3.00
N ALA A 59 -27.98 7.80 -3.96
CA ALA A 59 -27.85 8.36 -5.29
C ALA A 59 -29.01 7.85 -6.15
N GLY A 60 -30.11 8.61 -6.17
CA GLY A 60 -31.23 8.40 -7.08
C GLY A 60 -32.42 7.67 -6.47
N MET A 61 -33.23 8.38 -5.68
CA MET A 61 -34.67 8.19 -5.83
C MET A 61 -35.10 9.14 -6.96
N PRO A 62 -35.47 8.62 -8.15
CA PRO A 62 -36.28 9.40 -9.06
C PRO A 62 -37.61 9.68 -8.36
N ASP A 63 -38.09 10.89 -8.55
CA ASP A 63 -39.43 11.37 -8.23
C ASP A 63 -40.47 10.38 -8.78
N MET A 64 -40.83 9.36 -7.98
CA MET A 64 -41.83 8.34 -8.33
C MET A 64 -43.19 8.93 -8.01
N GLY A 65 -43.69 9.66 -9.01
CA GLY A 65 -45.03 10.24 -9.03
C GLY A 65 -46.11 9.24 -8.68
N GLY A 66 -47.16 9.74 -8.03
CA GLY A 66 -48.35 8.95 -7.75
C GLY A 66 -49.07 9.33 -6.47
N MET A 67 -49.43 10.59 -6.30
CA MET A 67 -50.53 10.95 -5.38
C MET A 67 -51.55 11.78 -6.15
N GLY A 68 -52.18 11.09 -7.12
CA GLY A 68 -53.44 11.56 -7.68
C GLY A 68 -54.53 11.51 -6.61
N GLY A 69 -55.33 12.57 -6.54
CA GLY A 69 -56.65 12.56 -5.91
C GLY A 69 -56.70 13.03 -4.46
N MET A 70 -56.93 14.33 -4.29
CA MET A 70 -57.94 14.78 -3.34
C MET A 70 -58.44 16.16 -3.77
N GLY A 71 -59.73 16.21 -4.10
CA GLY A 71 -60.48 17.47 -4.18
C GLY A 71 -60.77 18.05 -2.80
#